data_AF-A0A395GJM2-F1
#
_entry.id   AF-A0A395GJM2-F1
#
_cell.length_a   1.000
_cell.length_b   1.000
_cell.length_c   1.000
_cell.angle_alpha   90.00
_cell.angle_beta   90.00
_cell.angle_gamma   90.00
#
_symmetry.space_group_name_H-M   'P 1'
#
loop_
_entity.id
_entity.type
_entity.pdbx_description
1 polymer ?
#
loop_
_entity_poly.entity_id
_entity_poly.type
_entity_poly.pdbx_seq_one_letter_code
_entity_poly.pdbx_strand_id
1 'polypeptide(L)'
;MPSPQFGTDQSIFLLSPLKVVPYRSNMFCITSLVISLKALIFTSENGTIISARPTALDATREVTAKYKNVPPMSKSGRPTEQPIDVIKAEKEFGISFFKDFSQILIQNGQYHMVFEARFQGHPHEINLVSCPQIICAHSLSEEDRTALQYKVEGIKGQIPEPVWRELNERYNIRRKDWLVISKET
;
A
#
# COMPACT_ATOMS: atom_id res chain seq x y z
N MET A 1 33.59 33.77 13.37
CA MET A 1 32.41 32.90 13.20
C MET A 1 31.43 33.61 12.30
N PRO A 2 30.92 32.91 11.28
CA PRO A 2 29.49 32.57 11.32
C PRO A 2 29.23 31.09 11.00
N SER A 3 28.22 30.55 11.68
CA SER A 3 27.68 29.20 11.49
C SER A 3 26.91 29.09 10.17
N PRO A 4 26.96 27.97 9.44
CA PRO A 4 26.03 27.73 8.35
C PRO A 4 24.65 27.39 8.95
N GLN A 5 23.65 28.21 8.66
CA GLN A 5 22.25 27.86 8.89
C GLN A 5 21.85 26.81 7.85
N PHE A 6 21.63 25.58 8.29
CA PHE A 6 20.96 24.57 7.48
C PHE A 6 19.46 24.85 7.53
N GLY A 7 18.91 25.24 6.38
CA GLY A 7 17.47 25.31 6.16
C GLY A 7 16.88 23.91 6.23
N THR A 8 15.91 23.73 7.12
CA THR A 8 15.02 22.56 7.18
C THR A 8 13.98 22.68 6.08
N ASP A 9 14.34 22.31 4.86
CA ASP A 9 13.37 22.05 3.79
C ASP A 9 12.99 20.57 3.83
N GLN A 10 11.94 20.25 4.60
CA GLN A 10 11.23 18.98 4.50
C GLN A 10 10.38 18.99 3.22
N SER A 11 10.99 18.69 2.09
CA SER A 11 10.26 18.52 0.83
C SER A 11 9.62 17.13 0.78
N ILE A 12 8.34 17.03 1.16
CA ILE A 12 7.52 15.83 0.97
C ILE A 12 7.08 15.80 -0.51
N PHE A 13 7.82 15.08 -1.34
CA PHE A 13 7.36 14.78 -2.70
C PHE A 13 6.34 13.63 -2.65
N LEU A 14 5.04 13.97 -2.70
CA LEU A 14 3.96 13.02 -2.94
C LEU A 14 3.94 12.62 -4.42
N LEU A 15 4.93 11.83 -4.86
CA LEU A 15 4.90 11.22 -6.18
C LEU A 15 4.16 9.89 -6.10
N SER A 16 2.86 9.95 -6.34
CA SER A 16 2.03 8.76 -6.56
C SER A 16 2.44 8.11 -7.88
N PRO A 17 2.85 6.83 -7.93
CA PRO A 17 2.91 6.11 -9.19
C PRO A 17 1.49 5.80 -9.66
N LEU A 18 1.21 6.10 -10.93
CA LEU A 18 0.01 5.64 -11.63
C LEU A 18 -0.11 4.12 -11.47
N LYS A 19 -1.15 3.69 -10.78
CA LYS A 19 -1.49 2.28 -10.59
C LYS A 19 -1.81 1.62 -11.92
N VAL A 20 -0.96 0.69 -12.35
CA VAL A 20 -1.42 -0.52 -13.04
C VAL A 20 -1.27 -1.66 -12.05
N VAL A 21 -2.34 -1.98 -11.33
CA VAL A 21 -2.42 -3.16 -10.47
C VAL A 21 -3.16 -4.25 -11.25
N PRO A 22 -2.57 -5.44 -11.46
CA PRO A 22 -3.36 -6.59 -11.89
C PRO A 22 -4.25 -7.00 -10.72
N TYR A 23 -5.56 -6.86 -10.93
CA TYR A 23 -6.62 -7.12 -9.96
C TYR A 23 -6.56 -8.59 -9.50
N ARG A 24 -6.07 -8.85 -8.28
CA ARG A 24 -6.28 -10.13 -7.57
C ARG A 24 -7.52 -9.97 -6.69
N SER A 25 -8.52 -10.78 -6.99
CA SER A 25 -9.90 -10.75 -6.49
C SER A 25 -10.00 -10.66 -4.97
N ASN A 26 -10.40 -9.50 -4.45
CA ASN A 26 -11.05 -9.41 -3.15
C ASN A 26 -12.54 -9.70 -3.34
N MET A 27 -12.92 -10.89 -2.88
CA MET A 27 -14.27 -11.39 -2.75
C MET A 27 -15.02 -10.56 -1.70
N PHE A 28 -15.55 -9.37 -2.03
CA PHE A 28 -16.68 -8.74 -1.32
C PHE A 28 -17.16 -7.49 -2.09
N CYS A 29 -18.28 -7.66 -2.79
CA CYS A 29 -19.25 -6.69 -3.36
C CYS A 29 -19.95 -7.23 -4.64
N ILE A 30 -20.00 -8.55 -4.83
CA ILE A 30 -20.66 -9.18 -5.99
C ILE A 30 -22.18 -9.32 -5.78
N THR A 31 -22.70 -9.13 -4.56
CA THR A 31 -24.14 -9.30 -4.27
C THR A 31 -25.03 -8.31 -5.02
N SER A 32 -24.63 -7.04 -5.18
CA SER A 32 -25.44 -6.06 -5.94
C SER A 32 -25.40 -6.30 -7.46
N LEU A 33 -24.27 -6.81 -7.98
CA LEU A 33 -24.09 -7.12 -9.40
C LEU A 33 -24.89 -8.37 -9.81
N VAL A 34 -24.98 -9.36 -8.92
CA VAL A 34 -25.77 -10.60 -9.15
C VAL A 34 -27.28 -10.36 -9.03
N ILE A 35 -27.73 -9.45 -8.15
CA ILE A 35 -29.15 -9.07 -8.07
C ILE A 35 -29.60 -8.37 -9.37
N SER A 36 -28.75 -7.50 -9.95
CA SER A 36 -29.03 -6.85 -11.23
C SER A 36 -29.03 -7.84 -12.41
N LEU A 37 -28.20 -8.89 -12.37
CA LEU A 37 -28.18 -9.93 -13.39
C LEU A 37 -29.37 -10.91 -13.27
N LYS A 38 -29.85 -11.20 -12.04
CA LYS A 38 -31.06 -12.02 -11.81
C LYS A 38 -32.34 -11.37 -12.34
N ALA A 39 -32.41 -10.03 -12.36
CA ALA A 39 -33.53 -9.31 -12.98
C ALA A 39 -33.58 -9.46 -14.51
N LEU A 40 -32.52 -9.98 -15.14
CA LEU A 40 -32.41 -10.10 -16.60
C LEU A 40 -32.94 -11.45 -17.15
N ILE A 41 -33.24 -12.43 -16.28
CA ILE A 41 -33.73 -13.75 -16.69
C ILE A 41 -35.08 -14.02 -16.03
N PHE A 42 -36.13 -13.40 -16.56
CA PHE A 42 -37.48 -13.96 -16.47
C PHE A 42 -37.84 -14.58 -17.83
N THR A 43 -38.26 -15.84 -17.75
CA THR A 43 -38.75 -16.69 -18.84
C THR A 43 -40.04 -16.11 -19.41
N SER A 44 -40.08 -16.05 -20.74
CA SER A 44 -41.30 -15.77 -21.51
C SER A 44 -42.18 -17.03 -21.54
N GLU A 45 -43.38 -16.94 -20.98
CA GLU A 45 -44.54 -17.66 -21.50
C GLU A 45 -45.40 -16.63 -22.24
N ASN A 46 -45.70 -16.90 -23.51
CA ASN A 46 -46.55 -16.09 -24.41
C ASN A 46 -45.85 -14.95 -25.18
N GLY A 47 -44.86 -15.32 -26.00
CA GLY A 47 -44.85 -14.97 -27.44
C GLY A 47 -44.97 -13.50 -27.87
N THR A 48 -44.71 -12.53 -27.00
CA THR A 48 -44.77 -11.10 -27.34
C THR A 48 -43.49 -10.43 -26.85
N ILE A 49 -42.59 -10.12 -27.78
CA ILE A 49 -41.36 -9.38 -27.50
C ILE A 49 -41.76 -7.92 -27.25
N ILE A 50 -41.67 -7.47 -26.00
CA ILE A 50 -41.79 -6.07 -25.64
C ILE A 50 -40.53 -5.65 -24.90
N SER A 51 -39.91 -4.59 -25.42
CA SER A 51 -38.71 -3.91 -24.93
C SER A 51 -37.36 -4.57 -25.31
N ALA A 52 -36.60 -3.85 -26.13
CA ALA A 52 -35.22 -4.17 -26.44
C ALA A 52 -34.42 -4.21 -25.12
N ARG A 53 -33.87 -5.39 -24.79
CA ARG A 53 -32.98 -5.54 -23.64
C ARG A 53 -31.79 -4.58 -23.80
N PRO A 54 -31.42 -3.80 -22.78
CA PRO A 54 -30.19 -3.01 -22.82
C PRO A 54 -29.01 -3.94 -23.06
N THR A 55 -28.15 -3.58 -24.01
CA THR A 55 -26.93 -4.35 -24.23
C THR A 55 -26.05 -4.19 -22.99
N ALA A 56 -25.20 -5.17 -22.68
CA ALA A 56 -24.21 -5.04 -21.59
C ALA A 56 -23.37 -3.73 -21.70
N LEU A 57 -23.20 -3.25 -22.94
CA LEU A 57 -22.52 -1.99 -23.27
C LEU A 57 -23.33 -0.76 -22.82
N ASP A 58 -24.66 -0.78 -22.95
CA ASP A 58 -25.54 0.31 -22.54
C ASP A 58 -25.59 0.42 -21.02
N ALA A 59 -25.70 -0.73 -20.33
CA ALA A 59 -25.64 -0.78 -18.87
C ALA A 59 -24.27 -0.28 -18.34
N THR A 60 -23.18 -0.62 -19.03
CA THR A 60 -21.85 -0.13 -18.65
C THR A 60 -21.73 1.38 -18.81
N ARG A 61 -22.23 1.95 -19.92
CA ARG A 61 -22.25 3.41 -20.15
C ARG A 61 -23.05 4.14 -19.09
N GLU A 62 -24.21 3.61 -18.70
CA GLU A 62 -25.06 4.20 -17.67
C GLU A 62 -24.37 4.22 -16.30
N VAL A 63 -23.73 3.11 -15.92
CA VAL A 63 -22.92 3.02 -14.69
C VAL A 63 -21.75 3.99 -14.75
N THR A 64 -20.97 4.01 -15.83
CA THR A 64 -19.84 4.94 -15.99
C THR A 64 -20.31 6.40 -15.93
N ALA A 65 -21.42 6.76 -16.57
CA ALA A 65 -21.98 8.11 -16.51
C ALA A 65 -22.41 8.50 -15.09
N LYS A 66 -23.02 7.57 -14.35
CA LYS A 66 -23.47 7.77 -12.97
C LYS A 66 -22.31 8.00 -12.00
N TYR A 67 -21.16 7.36 -12.22
CA TYR A 67 -20.00 7.45 -11.35
C TYR A 67 -18.88 8.38 -11.86
N LYS A 68 -19.03 8.98 -13.05
CA LYS A 68 -18.04 9.90 -13.65
C LYS A 68 -17.74 11.12 -12.79
N ASN A 69 -18.74 11.60 -12.05
CA ASN A 69 -18.65 12.79 -11.20
C ASN A 69 -18.66 12.47 -9.71
N VAL A 70 -18.65 11.18 -9.34
CA VAL A 70 -18.50 10.79 -7.94
C VAL A 70 -17.02 10.97 -7.62
N PRO A 71 -16.65 11.92 -6.74
CA PRO A 71 -15.26 12.01 -6.30
C PRO A 71 -14.87 10.63 -5.77
N PRO A 72 -13.66 10.12 -6.09
CA PRO A 72 -13.21 8.87 -5.50
C PRO A 72 -13.43 9.01 -4.01
N MET A 73 -14.11 8.04 -3.38
CA MET A 73 -14.27 8.03 -1.93
C MET A 73 -12.88 8.24 -1.34
N SER A 74 -12.64 9.45 -0.85
CA SER A 74 -11.45 9.76 -0.08
C SER A 74 -11.49 8.79 1.07
N LYS A 75 -10.49 7.91 1.18
CA LYS A 75 -10.33 7.05 2.35
C LYS A 75 -10.55 7.95 3.56
N SER A 76 -11.61 7.66 4.31
CA SER A 76 -12.07 8.50 5.42
C SER A 76 -10.90 8.74 6.36
N GLY A 77 -10.57 10.03 6.57
CA GLY A 77 -9.87 10.58 7.72
C GLY A 77 -8.75 9.74 8.32
N ARG A 78 -7.57 9.77 7.72
CA ARG A 78 -6.36 9.72 8.55
C ARG A 78 -5.68 11.07 8.44
N PRO A 79 -5.22 11.66 9.56
CA PRO A 79 -4.19 12.67 9.48
C PRO A 79 -3.07 12.09 8.60
N THR A 80 -2.35 12.96 7.92
CA THR A 80 -1.00 12.69 7.41
C THR A 80 -0.10 12.29 8.59
N GLU A 81 -0.32 11.11 9.16
CA GLU A 81 0.55 10.50 10.15
C GLU A 81 1.81 10.12 9.38
N GLN A 82 2.87 10.86 9.67
CA GLN A 82 4.20 10.54 9.19
C GLN A 82 4.47 9.06 9.52
N PRO A 83 4.94 8.26 8.55
CA PRO A 83 5.23 6.86 8.82
C PRO A 83 6.21 6.72 9.99
N ILE A 84 5.92 5.78 10.87
CA ILE A 84 6.66 5.55 12.11
C ILE A 84 8.00 4.90 11.73
N ASP A 85 9.11 5.38 12.29
CA ASP A 85 10.42 4.75 12.11
C ASP A 85 10.38 3.26 12.51
N VAL A 86 11.01 2.39 11.71
CA VAL A 86 10.96 0.93 11.91
C VAL A 86 11.50 0.47 13.26
N ILE A 87 12.54 1.12 13.79
CA ILE A 87 13.10 0.78 15.11
C ILE A 87 12.15 1.24 16.20
N LYS A 88 11.61 2.45 16.08
CA LYS A 88 10.59 2.95 17.00
C LYS A 88 9.34 2.06 16.98
N ALA A 89 8.88 1.65 15.80
CA ALA A 89 7.73 0.80 15.61
C ALA A 89 7.90 -0.57 16.29
N GLU A 90 9.05 -1.21 16.08
CA GLU A 90 9.37 -2.48 16.72
C GLU A 90 9.49 -2.34 18.24
N LYS A 91 10.18 -1.29 18.71
CA LYS A 91 10.46 -1.08 20.14
C LYS A 91 9.23 -0.70 20.97
N GLU A 92 8.39 0.19 20.46
CA GLU A 92 7.25 0.73 21.23
C GLU A 92 5.97 -0.07 21.06
N PHE A 93 5.74 -0.65 19.87
CA PHE A 93 4.48 -1.30 19.55
C PHE A 93 4.60 -2.79 19.25
N GLY A 94 5.80 -3.27 18.91
CA GLY A 94 6.06 -4.62 18.43
C GLY A 94 5.39 -4.85 17.07
N ILE A 95 6.17 -4.92 15.98
CA ILE A 95 5.59 -5.21 14.67
C ILE A 95 5.17 -6.69 14.66
N SER A 96 3.90 -6.98 14.37
CA SER A 96 3.47 -8.36 14.16
C SER A 96 3.97 -8.84 12.80
N PHE A 97 3.61 -8.11 11.74
CA PHE A 97 4.07 -8.38 10.38
C PHE A 97 3.89 -7.16 9.47
N PHE A 98 4.67 -7.14 8.39
CA PHE A 98 4.47 -6.24 7.26
C PHE A 98 3.49 -6.90 6.28
N LYS A 99 2.52 -6.12 5.82
CA LYS A 99 1.44 -6.56 4.95
C LYS A 99 1.71 -6.26 3.48
N ASP A 100 2.15 -5.05 3.17
CA ASP A 100 2.38 -4.63 1.78
C ASP A 100 3.35 -3.44 1.70
N PHE A 101 3.95 -3.25 0.52
CA PHE A 101 4.67 -2.05 0.14
C PHE A 101 3.70 -0.94 -0.26
N SER A 102 3.91 0.26 0.27
CA SER A 102 3.03 1.41 0.02
C SER A 102 3.66 2.42 -0.95
N GLN A 103 4.82 2.96 -0.58
CA GLN A 103 5.49 4.04 -1.32
C GLN A 103 6.96 4.18 -0.92
N ILE A 104 7.70 5.02 -1.66
CA ILE A 104 9.02 5.50 -1.27
C ILE A 104 8.88 6.90 -0.65
N LEU A 105 9.61 7.14 0.43
CA LEU A 105 9.83 8.45 1.02
C LEU A 105 11.29 8.85 0.87
N ILE A 106 11.55 10.15 0.75
CA ILE A 106 12.90 10.71 0.79
C ILE A 106 13.00 11.49 2.09
N GLN A 107 13.88 11.05 3.00
CA GLN A 107 14.13 11.68 4.28
C GLN A 107 15.63 11.91 4.42
N ASN A 108 16.05 13.15 4.67
CA ASN A 108 17.46 13.52 4.84
C ASN A 108 18.38 13.03 3.69
N GLY A 109 17.87 13.07 2.44
CA GLY A 109 18.61 12.59 1.26
C GLY A 109 18.72 11.07 1.13
N GLN A 110 18.07 10.32 2.02
CA GLN A 110 18.01 8.86 1.99
C GLN A 110 16.63 8.37 1.55
N TYR A 111 16.61 7.24 0.84
CA TYR A 111 15.38 6.57 0.44
C TYR A 111 14.88 5.67 1.56
N HIS A 112 13.60 5.83 1.87
CA HIS A 112 12.89 5.02 2.83
C HIS A 112 11.75 4.28 2.13
N MET A 113 11.64 2.98 2.33
CA MET A 113 10.44 2.23 1.95
C MET A 113 9.40 2.37 3.03
N VAL A 114 8.17 2.66 2.63
CA VAL A 114 7.03 2.68 3.52
C VAL A 114 6.25 1.38 3.37
N PHE A 115 6.10 0.67 4.48
CA PHE A 115 5.32 -0.56 4.56
C PHE A 115 4.03 -0.34 5.33
N GLU A 116 2.96 -0.98 4.87
CA GLU A 116 1.80 -1.26 5.71
C GLU A 116 2.18 -2.34 6.72
N ALA A 117 1.99 -2.08 8.01
CA ALA A 117 2.30 -3.00 9.10
C ALA A 117 1.14 -3.12 10.08
N ARG A 118 1.10 -4.25 10.80
CA ARG A 118 0.24 -4.42 11.97
C ARG A 118 1.09 -4.57 13.22
N PHE A 119 0.62 -4.04 14.34
CA PHE A 119 1.30 -4.09 15.63
C PHE A 119 0.65 -5.10 16.56
N GLN A 120 1.41 -5.64 17.51
CA GLN A 120 0.96 -6.71 18.40
C GLN A 120 -0.24 -6.30 19.26
N GLY A 121 -0.23 -5.07 19.80
CA GLY A 121 -1.34 -4.53 20.59
C GLY A 121 -2.57 -4.09 19.78
N HIS A 122 -2.41 -3.88 18.47
CA HIS A 122 -3.44 -3.31 17.59
C HIS A 122 -3.54 -4.08 16.26
N PRO A 123 -3.92 -5.37 16.28
CA PRO A 123 -3.86 -6.22 15.10
C PRO A 123 -4.89 -5.87 14.03
N HIS A 124 -5.89 -5.04 14.32
CA HIS A 124 -6.91 -4.61 13.36
C HIS A 124 -6.54 -3.31 12.63
N GLU A 125 -5.55 -2.59 13.14
CA GLU A 125 -5.13 -1.31 12.59
C GLU A 125 -3.94 -1.49 11.66
N ILE A 126 -4.04 -0.90 10.47
CA ILE A 126 -2.92 -0.82 9.53
C ILE A 126 -2.15 0.45 9.89
N ASN A 127 -0.85 0.34 10.10
CA ASN A 127 0.05 1.47 10.35
C ASN A 127 1.07 1.59 9.22
N LEU A 128 1.58 2.81 9.00
CA LEU A 128 2.65 3.04 8.03
C LEU A 128 3.98 3.06 8.76
N VAL A 129 4.92 2.23 8.32
CA VAL A 129 6.26 2.13 8.89
C VAL A 129 7.28 2.59 7.86
N SER A 130 8.03 3.64 8.20
CA SER A 130 9.20 4.10 7.44
C SER A 130 10.37 3.18 7.73
N CYS A 131 10.94 2.61 6.69
CA CYS A 131 12.07 1.73 6.78
C CYS A 131 13.21 2.35 5.97
N PRO A 132 14.41 2.60 6.55
CA PRO A 132 15.60 2.97 5.78
C PRO A 132 16.24 1.75 5.13
N GLN A 133 17.08 1.99 4.13
CA GLN A 133 17.82 0.94 3.42
C GLN A 133 18.74 0.13 4.35
N ILE A 134 19.37 0.81 5.29
CA ILE A 134 20.19 0.21 6.35
C ILE A 134 19.47 0.47 7.67
N ILE A 135 18.99 -0.60 8.30
CA ILE A 135 18.28 -0.54 9.59
C ILE A 135 19.28 -0.81 10.71
N CYS A 136 19.67 0.23 11.44
CA CYS A 136 20.55 0.14 12.61
C CYS A 136 19.75 -0.28 13.85
N ALA A 137 19.75 -1.58 14.15
CA ALA A 137 18.91 -2.17 15.20
C ALA A 137 19.65 -2.41 16.54
N HIS A 138 20.70 -1.64 16.84
CA HIS A 138 21.51 -1.80 18.05
C HIS A 138 20.72 -1.53 19.35
N SER A 139 19.63 -0.77 19.28
CA SER A 139 18.78 -0.45 20.42
C SER A 139 17.72 -1.51 20.71
N LEU A 140 17.63 -2.57 19.89
CA LEU A 140 16.71 -3.69 20.08
C LEU A 140 17.42 -4.85 20.81
N SER A 141 16.64 -5.75 21.43
CA SER A 141 17.18 -7.01 21.94
C SER A 141 17.67 -7.90 20.77
N GLU A 142 18.48 -8.91 21.08
CA GLU A 142 18.95 -9.87 20.08
C GLU A 142 17.79 -10.65 19.44
N GLU A 143 16.80 -11.00 20.27
CA GLU A 143 15.57 -11.66 19.87
C GLU A 143 14.74 -10.77 18.94
N ASP A 144 14.51 -9.52 19.33
CA ASP A 144 13.71 -8.56 18.54
C ASP A 144 14.42 -8.21 17.22
N ARG A 145 15.75 -8.08 17.23
CA ARG A 145 16.52 -7.85 16.01
C ARG A 145 16.38 -9.01 15.03
N THR A 146 16.48 -10.23 15.54
CA THR A 146 16.32 -11.45 14.74
C THR A 146 14.90 -11.54 14.17
N ALA A 147 13.88 -11.27 15.01
CA ALA A 147 12.49 -11.23 14.58
C ALA A 147 12.26 -10.15 13.51
N LEU A 148 12.79 -8.94 13.69
CA LEU A 148 12.70 -7.86 12.72
C LEU A 148 13.35 -8.23 11.39
N GLN A 149 14.52 -8.86 11.43
CA GLN A 149 15.20 -9.35 10.23
C GLN A 149 14.31 -10.34 9.44
N TYR A 150 13.69 -11.31 10.11
CA TYR A 150 12.76 -12.24 9.45
C TYR A 150 11.53 -11.53 8.86
N LYS A 151 10.98 -10.54 9.56
CA LYS A 151 9.83 -9.75 9.05
C LYS A 151 10.21 -8.97 7.78
N VAL A 152 11.39 -8.33 7.78
CA VAL A 152 11.90 -7.56 6.64
C VAL A 152 12.20 -8.46 5.45
N GLU A 153 12.83 -9.63 5.65
CA GLU A 153 13.04 -10.60 4.57
C GLU A 153 11.71 -11.16 4.04
N GLY A 154 10.75 -11.39 4.92
CA GLY A 154 9.40 -11.83 4.56
C GLY A 154 8.73 -10.87 3.59
N ILE A 155 8.71 -9.56 3.89
CA ILE A 155 8.10 -8.58 3.00
C ILE A 155 8.89 -8.38 1.70
N LYS A 156 10.23 -8.48 1.75
CA LYS A 156 11.06 -8.42 0.54
C LYS A 156 10.70 -9.49 -0.48
N GLY A 157 10.40 -10.70 0.00
CA GLY A 157 9.93 -11.82 -0.81
C GLY A 157 8.50 -11.68 -1.33
N GLN A 158 7.67 -10.86 -0.70
CA GLN A 158 6.28 -10.63 -1.10
C GLN A 158 6.14 -9.53 -2.16
N ILE A 159 7.07 -8.57 -2.20
CA ILE A 159 7.04 -7.49 -3.20
C ILE A 159 7.23 -8.07 -4.60
N PRO A 160 6.29 -7.85 -5.55
CA PRO A 160 6.37 -8.40 -6.90
C PRO A 160 7.60 -7.91 -7.68
N GLU A 161 8.15 -8.78 -8.54
CA GLU A 161 9.31 -8.45 -9.38
C GLU A 161 9.15 -7.17 -10.23
N PRO A 162 7.97 -6.88 -10.83
CA PRO A 162 7.77 -5.61 -11.55
C PRO A 162 7.98 -4.36 -10.68
N VAL A 163 7.59 -4.44 -9.40
CA VAL A 163 7.78 -3.34 -8.44
C VAL A 163 9.27 -3.18 -8.12
N TRP A 164 9.98 -4.29 -7.90
CA TRP A 164 11.44 -4.26 -7.71
C TRP A 164 12.18 -3.67 -8.91
N ARG A 165 11.75 -4.00 -10.13
CA ARG A 165 12.32 -3.42 -11.35
C ARG A 165 12.13 -1.91 -11.41
N GLU A 166 10.92 -1.43 -11.13
CA GLU A 166 10.63 0.01 -11.09
C GLU A 166 11.47 0.74 -10.03
N LEU A 167 11.62 0.14 -8.84
CA LEU A 167 12.44 0.68 -7.76
C LEU A 167 13.92 0.79 -8.15
N ASN A 168 14.44 -0.21 -8.86
CA ASN A 168 15.81 -0.19 -9.36
C ASN A 168 16.00 0.84 -10.48
N GLU A 169 15.08 0.92 -11.44
CA GLU A 169 15.17 1.86 -12.57
C GLU A 169 15.08 3.33 -12.12
N ARG A 170 14.19 3.63 -11.17
CA ARG A 170 13.93 5.02 -10.74
C ARG A 170 14.85 5.50 -9.62
N TYR A 171 15.14 4.63 -8.67
CA TYR A 171 15.79 5.03 -7.42
C TYR A 171 17.11 4.29 -7.17
N ASN A 172 17.51 3.37 -8.07
CA ASN A 172 18.66 2.48 -7.88
C ASN A 172 18.56 1.66 -6.59
N ILE A 173 17.34 1.32 -6.15
CA ILE A 173 17.10 0.49 -4.98
C ILE A 173 17.03 -0.98 -5.40
N ARG A 174 17.89 -1.83 -4.83
CA ARG A 174 17.89 -3.28 -5.09
C ARG A 174 17.42 -4.06 -3.88
N ARG A 175 16.78 -5.20 -4.12
CA ARG A 175 16.29 -6.11 -3.07
C ARG A 175 17.38 -6.47 -2.04
N LYS A 176 18.61 -6.72 -2.50
CA LYS A 176 19.73 -7.12 -1.64
C LYS A 176 20.30 -6.00 -0.77
N ASP A 177 20.04 -4.74 -1.13
CA ASP A 177 20.64 -3.60 -0.43
C ASP A 177 19.84 -3.21 0.82
N TRP A 178 18.66 -3.81 1.01
CA TRP A 178 17.78 -3.56 2.14
C TRP A 178 18.09 -4.50 3.30
N LEU A 179 18.80 -4.00 4.32
CA LEU A 179 19.49 -4.82 5.32
C LEU A 179 19.20 -4.36 6.76
N VAL A 180 19.16 -5.34 7.68
CA VAL A 180 19.15 -5.10 9.13
C VAL A 180 20.55 -5.33 9.66
N ILE A 181 21.17 -4.30 10.27
CA ILE A 181 22.54 -4.36 10.78
C ILE A 181 22.53 -4.26 12.30
N SER A 182 23.39 -5.07 12.92
CA SER A 182 23.53 -5.22 14.37
C SER A 182 24.63 -4.36 14.99
N LYS A 183 25.55 -3.80 14.20
CA LYS A 183 26.70 -3.01 14.67
C LYS A 183 26.91 -1.76 13.80
N GLU A 184 27.37 -0.67 14.41
CA GLU A 184 28.01 0.41 13.65
C GLU A 184 29.26 -0.16 12.98
N THR A 185 29.25 -0.23 11.65
CA THR A 185 30.45 -0.41 10.83
C THR A 185 31.17 0.92 10.66
#